data_AF-A0A7S5DQR2-F1
#
_entry.id   AF-A0A7S5DQR2-F1
#
_cell.length_a   1.000
_cell.length_b   1.000
_cell.length_c   1.000
_cell.angle_alpha   90.00
_cell.angle_beta   90.00
_cell.angle_gamma   90.00
#
_symmetry.space_group_name_H-M   'P 1'
#
loop_
_entity.id
_entity.type
_entity.pdbx_description
1 polymer ?
#
loop_
_entity_poly.entity_id
_entity_poly.type
_entity_poly.pdbx_seq_one_letter_code
_entity_poly.pdbx_strand_id
1 'polypeptide(L)' 'MKETKIRLSPETKERIAALVGNYQISAFIRQAVENELTRREAERDQES' A
#
# COMPACT_ATOMS: atom_id res chain seq x y z
N MET A 1 -12.88 8.08 10.09
CA MET A 1 -11.50 8.13 9.57
C MET A 1 -11.36 9.34 8.66
N LYS A 2 -10.21 10.02 8.68
CA LYS A 2 -9.91 11.11 7.74
C LYS A 2 -9.38 10.50 6.43
N GLU A 3 -9.87 10.98 5.29
CA GLU A 3 -9.40 10.53 3.98
C GLU A 3 -7.95 11.00 3.74
N THR A 4 -7.09 10.10 3.29
CA THR A 4 -5.74 10.42 2.84
C THR A 4 -5.68 10.22 1.32
N LYS A 5 -5.23 11.27 0.61
CA LYS A 5 -5.08 11.23 -0.85
C LYS A 5 -3.61 11.07 -1.20
N ILE A 6 -3.33 10.15 -2.12
CA ILE A 6 -2.00 9.93 -2.69
C ILE A 6 -2.06 10.06 -4.22
N ARG A 7 -0.93 10.40 -4.84
CA ARG A 7 -0.80 10.37 -6.30
C ARG A 7 -0.13 9.08 -6.71
N LEU A 8 -0.69 8.42 -7.70
CA LEU A 8 -0.09 7.29 -8.40
C LEU A 8 0.05 7.66 -9.87
N SER A 9 1.07 7.12 -10.54
CA SER A 9 1.10 7.19 -12.01
C SER A 9 -0.11 6.42 -12.57
N PRO A 10 -0.64 6.82 -13.74
CA PRO A 10 -1.71 6.08 -14.41
C PRO A 10 -1.37 4.60 -14.58
N GLU A 11 -0.14 4.30 -15.03
CA GLU A 11 0.36 2.95 -15.21
C GLU A 11 0.30 2.11 -13.92
N THR A 12 0.78 2.64 -12.78
CA THR A 12 0.75 1.91 -11.51
C THR A 12 -0.69 1.65 -11.06
N LYS A 13 -1.57 2.64 -11.23
CA LYS A 13 -2.99 2.48 -10.89
C LYS A 13 -3.66 1.40 -11.74
N GLU A 14 -3.38 1.38 -13.04
CA GLU A 14 -3.90 0.37 -13.97
C GLU A 14 -3.37 -1.03 -13.65
N ARG A 15 -2.08 -1.16 -13.32
CA ARG A 15 -1.49 -2.44 -12.89
C ARG A 15 -2.16 -2.99 -11.63
N ILE A 16 -2.40 -2.13 -10.63
CA ILE A 16 -3.11 -2.53 -9.41
C ILE A 16 -4.56 -2.92 -9.76
N ALA A 17 -5.25 -2.09 -10.55
CA ALA A 17 -6.62 -2.37 -10.98
C ALA A 17 -6.75 -3.70 -11.73
N ALA A 18 -5.79 -4.05 -12.58
CA ALA A 18 -5.77 -5.32 -13.30
C ALA A 18 -5.59 -6.53 -12.37
N LEU A 19 -4.88 -6.36 -11.25
CA LEU A 19 -4.63 -7.42 -10.27
C LEU A 19 -5.80 -7.65 -9.31
N VAL A 20 -6.42 -6.58 -8.82
CA VAL A 20 -7.42 -6.67 -7.73
C VAL A 20 -8.82 -6.19 -8.12
N GLY A 21 -8.98 -5.62 -9.31
CA GLY A 21 -10.19 -4.94 -9.74
C GLY A 21 -10.31 -3.51 -9.21
N ASN A 22 -11.06 -2.67 -9.92
CA ASN A 22 -11.17 -1.23 -9.63
C ASN A 22 -11.64 -0.91 -8.21
N TYR A 23 -12.53 -1.74 -7.63
CA TYR A 23 -13.11 -1.49 -6.31
C TYR A 23 -12.17 -1.87 -5.15
N GLN A 24 -11.06 -2.57 -5.41
CA GLN A 24 -10.16 -3.08 -4.38
C GLN A 24 -8.83 -2.33 -4.29
N ILE A 25 -8.60 -1.32 -5.13
CA ILE A 25 -7.35 -0.53 -5.16
C ILE A 25 -7.02 0.04 -3.78
N SER A 26 -8.01 0.62 -3.09
CA SER A 26 -7.81 1.22 -1.77
C SER A 26 -7.44 0.19 -0.70
N ALA A 27 -8.05 -1.00 -0.73
CA ALA A 27 -7.76 -2.08 0.21
C ALA A 27 -6.35 -2.64 -0.03
N PHE A 28 -6.00 -2.85 -1.31
CA PHE A 28 -4.67 -3.29 -1.71
C PHE A 28 -3.58 -2.33 -1.23
N ILE A 29 -3.75 -1.02 -1.42
CA ILE A 29 -2.77 -0.02 -1.00
C ILE A 29 -2.59 -0.02 0.53
N ARG A 30 -3.68 -0.11 1.30
CA ARG A 30 -3.57 -0.17 2.77
C ARG A 30 -2.78 -1.38 3.23
N GLN A 31 -3.12 -2.57 2.71
CA GLN A 31 -2.41 -3.80 3.08
C GLN A 31 -0.93 -3.73 2.72
N ALA A 32 -0.60 -3.21 1.53
CA ALA A 32 0.78 -3.05 1.10
C ALA A 32 1.58 -2.12 2.02
N VAL A 33 0.96 -1.01 2.47
CA VAL A 33 1.58 -0.07 3.41
C VAL A 33 1.76 -0.70 4.79
N GLU A 34 0.74 -1.39 5.32
CA GLU A 34 0.83 -2.09 6.61
C GLU A 34 1.96 -3.13 6.61
N ASN A 35 2.05 -3.94 5.56
CA ASN A 35 3.11 -4.94 5.42
C ASN A 35 4.51 -4.30 5.40
N GLU A 36 4.67 -3.19 4.69
CA GLU A 36 5.95 -2.47 4.62
C GLU A 36 6.32 -1.83 5.95
N LEU A 37 5.35 -1.28 6.70
CA LEU A 37 5.57 -0.73 8.03
C LEU A 37 6.02 -1.83 9.00
N THR A 38 5.29 -2.94 9.07
CA THR A 38 5.66 -4.08 9.91
C THR A 38 7.06 -4.60 9.59
N ARG A 39 7.42 -4.67 8.31
CA ARG A 39 8.77 -5.08 7.89
C ARG A 39 9.85 -4.13 8.43
N ARG A 40 9.65 -2.82 8.27
CA ARG A 40 10.61 -1.80 8.75
C ARG A 40 10.71 -1.75 10.27
N GLU A 41 9.60 -1.94 10.96
CA GLU A 41 9.57 -2.02 12.42
C GLU A 41 10.37 -3.24 12.90
N ALA A 42 10.17 -4.41 12.29
CA ALA A 42 10.93 -5.62 12.59
C ALA A 42 12.43 -5.48 12.27
N GLU A 43 12.79 -4.82 11.17
CA GLU A 43 14.19 -4.51 10.82
C GLU A 43 14.84 -3.59 11.87
N ARG A 44 14.13 -2.54 12.32
CA ARG A 44 14.62 -1.61 13.36
C ARG A 44 14.81 -2.27 14.73
N ASP A 45 13.91 -3.16 15.12
CA ASP A 45 13.98 -3.86 16.41
C ASP A 45 15.11 -4.90 16.44
N GLN A 46 15.59 -5.38 15.29
CA GLN A 46 16.75 -6.27 15.18
C GLN A 46 18.10 -5.54 15.25
N GLU A 47 18.12 -4.22 15.04
CA GLU A 47 19.32 -3.38 15.06
C GLU A 47 19.56 -2.70 16.43
N SER A 48 18.64 -2.84 17.39
CA SER A 48 18.70 -2.26 18.75
C SER A 48 19.07 -3.29 19.81
#